data_AF-A0A967D079-F1
#
_entry.id   AF-A0A967D079-F1
#
_cell.length_a   1.000
_cell.length_b   1.000
_cell.length_c   1.000
_cell.angle_alpha   90.00
_cell.angle_beta   90.00
_cell.angle_gamma   90.00
#
_symmetry.space_group_name_H-M   'P 1'
#
loop_
_entity.id
_entity.type
_entity.pdbx_description
1 polymer ?
#
loop_
_entity_poly.entity_id
_entity_poly.type
_entity_poly.pdbx_seq_one_letter_code
_entity_poly.pdbx_strand_id
1 'polypeptide(L)'
;MIRNHCIRLLCVLVTIWLVGLSPAIGRAEQAVRPVSFNLDVIPILSKAGCNGGGCHGALAGKGGFRLSLFGYDPASDYLTITRDARGRRIDFSEPGASLLLTKPTTAVAHKGGKRLDLEGDDYNLLAAWIAAGCPGPQSGEKTLVGIAMEPAEAVATKGDTVTFQV
;
A
#
# COMPACT_ATOMS: atom_id res chain seq x y z
N MET A 1 -42.15 49.46 -55.05
CA MET A 1 -41.96 48.21 -55.80
C MET A 1 -40.64 47.59 -55.33
N ILE A 2 -40.72 46.46 -54.60
CA ILE A 2 -39.75 45.34 -54.48
C ILE A 2 -38.27 45.68 -54.15
N ARG A 3 -37.47 44.99 -53.31
CA ARG A 3 -37.51 44.03 -52.18
C ARG A 3 -36.02 43.66 -51.94
N ASN A 4 -35.74 42.99 -50.82
CA ASN A 4 -34.58 42.09 -50.54
C ASN A 4 -33.38 42.74 -49.83
N HIS A 5 -33.18 42.54 -48.53
CA HIS A 5 -32.75 41.30 -47.85
C HIS A 5 -31.40 40.78 -48.35
N CYS A 6 -30.34 41.18 -47.64
CA CYS A 6 -29.01 40.57 -47.55
C CYS A 6 -28.20 41.62 -46.77
N ILE A 7 -27.89 41.49 -45.49
CA ILE A 7 -26.83 40.66 -44.94
C ILE A 7 -26.99 40.76 -43.41
N ARG A 8 -27.67 39.79 -42.80
CA ARG A 8 -27.69 39.57 -41.34
C ARG A 8 -27.08 38.20 -41.07
N LEU A 9 -25.83 37.99 -41.46
CA LEU A 9 -25.18 36.68 -41.32
C LEU A 9 -23.65 36.82 -41.32
N LEU A 10 -23.08 37.52 -40.31
CA LEU A 10 -21.62 37.55 -40.18
C LEU A 10 -21.09 37.68 -38.73
N CYS A 11 -21.87 37.32 -37.70
CA CYS A 11 -21.43 37.48 -36.29
C CYS A 11 -21.43 36.20 -35.42
N VAL A 12 -21.70 35.00 -35.95
CA VAL A 12 -21.86 33.79 -35.11
C VAL A 12 -20.66 32.82 -35.15
N LEU A 13 -19.58 33.12 -35.87
CA LEU A 13 -18.49 32.15 -36.10
C LEU A 13 -17.20 32.36 -35.29
N VAL A 14 -17.16 33.29 -34.32
CA VAL A 14 -15.90 33.62 -33.58
C VAL A 14 -15.94 33.21 -32.10
N THR A 15 -16.88 32.36 -31.67
CA THR A 15 -16.99 31.92 -30.25
C THR A 15 -16.70 30.44 -30.01
N ILE A 16 -16.22 29.69 -31.01
CA ILE A 16 -15.93 28.23 -30.89
C ILE A 16 -14.45 27.94 -31.13
N TRP A 17 -13.53 28.65 -30.45
CA TRP A 17 -12.09 28.35 -30.51
C TRP A 17 -11.38 28.42 -29.15
N LEU A 18 -12.11 28.47 -28.02
CA LEU A 18 -11.52 28.54 -26.66
C LEU A 18 -11.94 27.39 -25.73
N VAL A 19 -12.43 26.28 -26.27
CA VAL A 19 -12.73 25.08 -25.48
C VAL A 19 -12.04 23.90 -26.15
N GLY A 20 -10.76 23.66 -25.83
CA GLY A 20 -10.09 22.53 -26.47
C GLY A 20 -8.59 22.35 -26.22
N LEU A 21 -8.08 22.68 -25.03
CA LEU A 21 -6.78 22.16 -24.59
C LEU A 21 -6.77 22.09 -23.05
N SER A 22 -7.65 21.28 -22.48
CA SER A 22 -7.33 20.71 -21.17
C SER A 22 -6.16 19.75 -21.40
N PRO A 23 -4.98 19.95 -20.76
CA PRO A 23 -3.96 18.93 -20.82
C PRO A 23 -4.60 17.68 -20.20
N ALA A 24 -4.72 16.62 -20.97
CA ALA A 24 -4.97 15.31 -20.41
C ALA A 24 -3.81 15.05 -19.45
N ILE A 25 -4.07 15.13 -18.16
CA ILE A 25 -3.15 14.64 -17.13
C ILE A 25 -3.07 13.14 -17.41
N GLY A 26 -2.07 12.75 -18.20
CA GLY A 26 -1.79 11.36 -18.48
C GLY A 26 -1.47 10.70 -17.16
N ARG A 27 -2.36 9.83 -16.67
CA ARG A 27 -2.05 8.92 -15.58
C ARG A 27 -0.89 8.07 -16.07
N ALA A 28 0.30 8.34 -15.54
CA ALA A 28 1.46 7.51 -15.85
C ALA A 28 1.11 6.06 -15.52
N GLU A 29 1.24 5.17 -16.49
CA GLU A 29 1.13 3.73 -16.30
C GLU A 29 2.21 3.36 -15.26
N GLN A 30 1.81 3.12 -14.01
CA GLN A 30 2.74 2.68 -12.99
C GLN A 30 3.19 1.27 -13.37
N ALA A 31 4.43 1.14 -13.82
CA ALA A 31 5.05 -0.16 -14.01
C ALA A 31 4.88 -0.96 -12.71
N VAL A 32 4.33 -2.17 -12.82
CA VAL A 32 4.15 -3.08 -11.68
C VAL A 32 5.53 -3.39 -11.12
N ARG A 33 5.85 -2.79 -9.97
CA ARG A 33 7.10 -3.07 -9.27
C ARG A 33 6.98 -4.42 -8.56
N PRO A 34 8.08 -5.18 -8.43
CA PRO A 34 8.12 -6.33 -7.55
C PRO A 34 7.73 -5.96 -6.12
N VAL A 35 7.17 -6.93 -5.39
CA VAL A 35 6.87 -6.77 -3.96
C VAL A 35 8.17 -6.55 -3.20
N SER A 36 8.26 -5.44 -2.48
CA SER A 36 9.40 -5.03 -1.67
C SER A 36 9.19 -5.44 -0.23
N PHE A 37 10.21 -6.02 0.38
CA PHE A 37 10.14 -6.35 1.80
C PHE A 37 9.96 -5.09 2.67
N ASN A 38 10.67 -4.02 2.33
CA ASN A 38 10.65 -2.78 3.11
C ASN A 38 9.37 -1.95 2.86
N LEU A 39 8.92 -1.88 1.60
CA LEU A 39 7.81 -0.99 1.23
C LEU A 39 6.43 -1.66 1.25
N ASP A 40 6.36 -2.99 1.30
CA ASP A 40 5.09 -3.73 1.32
C ASP A 40 4.97 -4.63 2.54
N VAL A 41 5.91 -5.56 2.73
CA VAL A 41 5.81 -6.61 3.75
C VAL A 41 5.82 -6.02 5.15
N ILE A 42 6.81 -5.17 5.47
CA ILE A 42 6.89 -4.53 6.80
C ILE A 42 5.67 -3.65 7.10
N PRO A 43 5.21 -2.77 6.19
CA PRO A 43 3.99 -2.00 6.40
C PRO A 43 2.76 -2.87 6.66
N ILE A 44 2.59 -3.97 5.93
CA ILE A 44 1.49 -4.91 6.18
C ILE A 44 1.57 -5.49 7.59
N LEU A 45 2.76 -5.97 8.01
CA LEU A 45 2.94 -6.52 9.36
C LEU A 45 2.69 -5.48 10.46
N SER A 46 3.00 -4.21 10.18
CA SER A 46 2.79 -3.08 11.09
C SER A 46 1.30 -2.71 11.19
N LYS A 47 0.62 -2.58 10.05
CA LYS A 47 -0.82 -2.35 9.95
C LYS A 47 -1.62 -3.45 10.64
N ALA A 48 -1.23 -4.71 10.46
CA ALA A 48 -1.84 -5.87 11.12
C ALA A 48 -1.49 -5.98 12.62
N GLY A 49 -0.55 -5.16 13.12
CA GLY A 49 -0.11 -5.16 14.52
C GLY A 49 0.79 -6.34 14.90
N CYS A 50 1.31 -7.09 13.93
CA CYS A 50 2.15 -8.27 14.16
C CYS A 50 3.46 -7.89 14.85
N ASN A 51 4.15 -6.85 14.36
CA ASN A 51 5.42 -6.35 14.89
C ASN A 51 5.24 -5.21 15.92
N GLY A 52 4.05 -5.10 16.53
CA GLY A 52 3.79 -4.16 17.62
C GLY A 52 4.33 -4.66 18.97
N GLY A 53 4.58 -3.73 19.90
CA GLY A 53 5.19 -4.02 21.20
C GLY A 53 4.41 -4.99 22.11
N GLY A 54 3.11 -5.18 21.86
CA GLY A 54 2.30 -6.17 22.58
C GLY A 54 2.47 -7.62 22.10
N CYS A 55 3.05 -7.83 20.91
CA CYS A 55 3.12 -9.13 20.23
C CYS A 55 4.56 -9.46 19.79
N HIS A 56 4.82 -9.65 18.49
CA HIS A 56 6.13 -10.08 18.01
C HIS A 56 7.16 -8.95 18.03
N GLY A 57 6.72 -7.68 18.08
CA GLY A 57 7.58 -6.52 18.30
C GLY A 57 7.98 -6.27 19.77
N ALA A 58 7.52 -7.11 20.70
CA ALA A 58 7.99 -7.07 22.08
C ALA A 58 9.49 -7.41 22.14
N LEU A 59 10.22 -6.92 23.15
CA LEU A 59 11.66 -7.17 23.30
C LEU A 59 12.02 -8.67 23.26
N ALA A 60 11.17 -9.54 23.84
CA ALA A 60 11.34 -10.99 23.80
C ALA A 60 10.60 -11.69 22.64
N GLY A 61 9.79 -10.96 21.87
CA GLY A 61 8.84 -11.53 20.90
C GLY A 61 7.78 -12.42 21.55
N LYS A 62 7.17 -13.31 20.75
CA LYS A 62 6.22 -14.34 21.20
C LYS A 62 6.45 -15.66 20.47
N GLY A 63 6.38 -16.78 21.18
CA GLY A 63 6.48 -18.12 20.59
C GLY A 63 7.78 -18.37 19.81
N GLY A 64 8.90 -17.80 20.28
CA GLY A 64 10.18 -17.87 19.59
C GLY A 64 10.24 -17.09 18.27
N PHE A 65 9.31 -16.17 18.04
CA PHE A 65 9.28 -15.28 16.89
C PHE A 65 9.32 -13.82 17.37
N ARG A 66 10.41 -13.13 17.03
CA ARG A 66 10.68 -11.74 17.42
C ARG A 66 10.94 -10.90 16.18
N LEU A 67 10.11 -9.89 15.98
CA LEU A 67 10.30 -8.85 14.98
C LEU A 67 10.78 -7.57 15.69
N SER A 68 11.41 -6.68 14.94
CA SER A 68 11.75 -5.35 15.37
C SER A 68 10.48 -4.53 15.58
N LEU A 69 10.49 -3.63 16.55
CA LEU A 69 9.32 -2.82 16.88
C LEU A 69 8.97 -1.94 15.66
N PHE A 70 7.77 -2.14 15.11
CA PHE A 70 7.27 -1.44 13.91
C PHE A 70 8.24 -1.47 12.71
N GLY A 71 9.05 -2.53 12.58
CA GLY A 71 9.95 -2.71 11.44
C GLY A 71 11.21 -1.82 11.47
N TYR A 72 11.63 -1.35 12.64
CA TYR A 72 12.84 -0.54 12.83
C TYR A 72 14.13 -1.19 12.28
N ASP A 73 14.22 -2.52 12.25
CA ASP A 73 15.35 -3.26 11.67
C ASP A 73 14.86 -4.28 10.63
N PRO A 74 14.64 -3.83 9.38
CA PRO A 74 14.18 -4.69 8.30
C PRO A 74 15.12 -5.85 7.98
N ALA A 75 16.43 -5.64 8.10
CA ALA A 75 17.41 -6.68 7.79
C ALA A 75 17.30 -7.85 8.77
N SER A 76 17.21 -7.56 10.08
CA SER A 76 16.96 -8.59 11.07
C SER A 76 15.59 -9.23 10.89
N ASP A 77 14.54 -8.47 10.60
CA ASP A 77 13.18 -9.01 10.43
C ASP A 77 13.09 -9.99 9.27
N TYR A 78 13.74 -9.66 8.16
CA TYR A 78 13.84 -10.54 7.00
C TYR A 78 14.45 -11.90 7.38
N LEU A 79 15.55 -11.89 8.13
CA LEU A 79 16.22 -13.11 8.58
C LEU A 79 15.36 -13.90 9.58
N THR A 80 14.71 -13.24 10.54
CA THR A 80 13.80 -13.88 11.49
C THR A 80 12.61 -14.56 10.78
N ILE A 81 12.08 -13.91 9.75
CA ILE A 81 10.97 -14.46 8.96
C ILE A 81 11.43 -15.64 8.12
N THR A 82 12.53 -15.50 7.39
CA THR A 82 12.90 -16.44 6.32
C THR A 82 13.88 -17.55 6.73
N ARG A 83 14.68 -17.34 7.79
CA ARG A 83 15.82 -18.23 8.14
C ARG A 83 15.73 -18.80 9.55
N ASP A 84 15.28 -18.03 10.53
CA ASP A 84 15.16 -18.50 11.91
C ASP A 84 14.24 -19.72 12.04
N ALA A 85 14.40 -20.44 13.16
CA ALA A 85 13.70 -21.69 13.43
C ALA A 85 13.84 -22.72 12.28
N ARG A 86 14.96 -22.68 11.56
CA ARG A 86 15.30 -23.52 10.40
C ARG A 86 14.35 -23.29 9.21
N GLY A 87 13.91 -22.06 8.99
CA GLY A 87 13.06 -21.68 7.86
C GLY A 87 11.61 -22.14 7.95
N ARG A 88 11.18 -22.78 9.04
CA ARG A 88 9.83 -23.39 9.19
C ARG A 88 8.65 -22.43 9.09
N ARG A 89 8.88 -21.12 8.94
CA ARG A 89 7.83 -20.10 8.82
C ARG A 89 7.38 -19.88 7.38
N ILE A 90 8.23 -20.25 6.43
CA ILE A 90 8.00 -20.08 5.00
C ILE A 90 7.97 -21.45 4.34
N ASP A 91 6.89 -21.73 3.63
CA ASP A 91 6.77 -22.87 2.75
C ASP A 91 6.88 -22.38 1.31
N PHE A 92 8.00 -22.69 0.65
CA PHE A 92 8.23 -22.27 -0.73
C PHE A 92 7.49 -23.15 -1.76
N SER A 93 7.14 -24.38 -1.39
CA SER A 93 6.36 -25.28 -2.24
C SER A 93 4.88 -24.89 -2.26
N GLU A 94 4.35 -24.49 -1.11
CA GLU A 94 2.97 -24.07 -0.94
C GLU A 94 2.91 -22.74 -0.18
N PRO A 95 3.10 -21.58 -0.86
CA PRO A 95 3.17 -20.27 -0.21
C PRO A 95 2.04 -20.01 0.80
N GLY A 96 0.80 -20.40 0.46
CA GLY A 96 -0.38 -20.27 1.32
C GLY A 96 -0.32 -21.06 2.64
N ALA A 97 0.46 -22.14 2.70
CA ALA A 97 0.65 -22.95 3.91
C ALA A 97 1.64 -22.32 4.91
N SER A 98 2.40 -21.30 4.49
CA SER A 98 3.38 -20.60 5.33
C SER A 98 2.78 -20.13 6.65
N LEU A 99 3.49 -20.35 7.76
CA LEU A 99 3.05 -19.88 9.09
C LEU A 99 2.93 -18.35 9.15
N LEU A 100 3.67 -17.63 8.30
CA LEU A 100 3.54 -16.18 8.16
C LEU A 100 2.13 -15.77 7.67
N LEU A 101 1.42 -16.63 6.96
CA LEU A 101 0.06 -16.40 6.47
C LEU A 101 -0.99 -17.09 7.34
N THR A 102 -0.80 -18.37 7.64
CA THR A 102 -1.83 -19.19 8.32
C THR A 102 -2.06 -18.83 9.78
N LYS A 103 -1.05 -18.30 10.48
CA LYS A 103 -1.20 -17.79 11.86
C LYS A 103 -2.09 -16.54 11.89
N PRO A 104 -1.77 -15.44 11.17
CA PRO A 104 -2.59 -14.24 11.23
C PRO A 104 -3.96 -14.38 10.56
N THR A 105 -4.17 -15.34 9.64
CA THR A 105 -5.52 -15.65 9.12
C THR A 105 -6.31 -16.61 10.02
N THR A 106 -5.70 -17.14 11.09
CA THR A 106 -6.26 -18.16 11.99
C THR A 106 -6.61 -19.50 11.33
N ALA A 107 -6.13 -19.76 10.11
CA ALA A 107 -6.18 -21.10 9.49
C ALA A 107 -5.46 -22.15 10.36
N VAL A 108 -4.44 -21.72 11.10
CA VAL A 108 -3.92 -22.46 12.25
C VAL A 108 -4.02 -21.61 13.52
N ALA A 109 -4.13 -22.26 14.69
CA ALA A 109 -4.32 -21.58 15.96
C ALA A 109 -3.25 -20.50 16.22
N HIS A 110 -3.71 -19.26 16.44
CA HIS A 110 -2.86 -18.14 16.78
C HIS A 110 -3.40 -17.40 18.01
N LYS A 111 -2.60 -17.35 19.07
CA LYS A 111 -2.96 -16.66 20.32
C LYS A 111 -3.25 -15.17 20.12
N GLY A 112 -2.71 -14.56 19.06
CA GLY A 112 -2.95 -13.16 18.71
C GLY A 112 -4.32 -12.89 18.08
N GLY A 113 -5.11 -13.93 17.77
CA GLY A 113 -6.38 -13.83 17.03
C GLY A 113 -6.19 -13.60 15.52
N LYS A 114 -7.29 -13.32 14.81
CA LYS A 114 -7.27 -12.93 13.38
C LYS A 114 -6.65 -11.54 13.25
N ARG A 115 -5.68 -11.42 12.35
CA ARG A 115 -4.93 -10.18 12.02
C ARG A 115 -4.89 -9.89 10.53
N LEU A 116 -5.13 -10.90 9.71
CA LEU A 116 -5.09 -10.82 8.26
C LEU A 116 -6.35 -11.48 7.69
N ASP A 117 -6.91 -10.88 6.64
CA ASP A 117 -8.02 -11.49 5.93
C ASP A 117 -7.53 -12.36 4.77
N LEU A 118 -8.12 -13.55 4.60
CA LEU A 118 -7.68 -14.51 3.60
C LEU A 118 -7.94 -14.02 2.16
N GLU A 119 -8.98 -13.21 1.99
CA GLU A 119 -9.38 -12.65 0.69
C GLU A 119 -8.84 -11.22 0.49
N GLY A 120 -8.06 -10.69 1.45
CA GLY A 120 -7.59 -9.31 1.43
C GLY A 120 -6.31 -9.08 0.62
N ASP A 121 -6.15 -7.86 0.13
CA ASP A 121 -4.96 -7.46 -0.64
C ASP A 121 -3.65 -7.66 0.13
N ASP A 122 -3.65 -7.38 1.44
CA ASP A 122 -2.49 -7.60 2.31
C ASP A 122 -2.05 -9.07 2.31
N TYR A 123 -3.01 -10.02 2.30
CA TYR A 123 -2.71 -11.44 2.22
C TYR A 123 -2.14 -11.81 0.86
N ASN A 124 -2.79 -11.35 -0.21
CA ASN A 124 -2.37 -11.62 -1.57
C ASN A 124 -0.95 -11.11 -1.84
N LEU A 125 -0.60 -9.93 -1.30
CA LEU A 125 0.72 -9.34 -1.47
C LEU A 125 1.80 -10.09 -0.69
N LEU A 126 1.52 -10.53 0.54
CA LEU A 126 2.43 -11.40 1.30
C LEU A 126 2.61 -12.77 0.63
N ALA A 127 1.53 -13.37 0.13
CA ALA A 127 1.58 -14.64 -0.59
C ALA A 127 2.40 -14.53 -1.89
N ALA A 128 2.21 -13.44 -2.64
CA ALA A 128 3.01 -13.15 -3.83
C ALA A 128 4.49 -12.94 -3.51
N TRP A 129 4.82 -12.26 -2.40
CA TRP A 129 6.20 -12.11 -1.94
C TRP A 129 6.85 -13.46 -1.59
N ILE A 130 6.10 -14.37 -0.94
CA ILE A 130 6.58 -15.72 -0.64
C ILE A 130 6.79 -16.52 -1.93
N ALA A 131 5.82 -16.49 -2.85
CA ALA A 131 5.89 -17.17 -4.13
C ALA A 131 7.06 -16.68 -5.00
N ALA A 132 7.45 -15.41 -4.87
CA ALA A 132 8.62 -14.83 -5.52
C ALA A 132 9.96 -15.22 -4.86
N GLY A 133 9.96 -16.12 -3.87
CA GLY A 133 11.18 -16.59 -3.19
C GLY A 133 11.61 -15.69 -2.03
N CYS A 134 10.71 -14.87 -1.49
CA CYS A 134 10.99 -13.91 -0.42
C CYS A 134 12.19 -13.00 -0.75
N PRO A 135 12.13 -12.15 -1.79
CA PRO A 135 13.20 -11.17 -2.03
C PRO A 135 13.39 -10.28 -0.79
N GLY A 136 14.64 -10.15 -0.34
CA GLY A 136 14.99 -9.35 0.83
C GLY A 136 15.09 -7.85 0.53
N PRO A 137 15.49 -7.04 1.53
CA PRO A 137 15.79 -5.62 1.32
C PRO A 137 16.79 -5.41 0.18
N GLN A 138 16.46 -4.51 -0.75
CA GLN A 138 17.29 -4.23 -1.92
C GLN A 138 18.02 -2.87 -1.79
N SER A 139 19.22 -2.78 -2.36
CA SER A 139 19.93 -1.50 -2.48
C SER A 139 19.23 -0.60 -3.50
N GLY A 140 19.07 0.69 -3.18
CA GLY A 140 18.46 1.66 -4.08
C GLY A 140 16.93 1.66 -4.07
N GLU A 141 16.29 0.99 -3.10
CA GLU A 141 14.85 1.14 -2.88
C GLU A 141 14.50 2.59 -2.54
N LYS A 142 13.29 3.00 -2.93
CA LYS A 142 12.75 4.31 -2.58
C LYS A 142 12.65 4.43 -1.07
N THR A 143 13.11 5.54 -0.51
CA THR A 143 12.94 5.85 0.91
C THR A 143 11.75 6.79 1.08
N LEU A 144 10.89 6.53 2.07
CA LEU A 144 9.85 7.47 2.46
C LEU A 144 10.51 8.71 3.08
N VAL A 145 10.48 9.84 2.37
CA VAL A 145 11.08 11.11 2.84
C VAL A 145 10.06 12.04 3.49
N GLY A 146 8.76 11.77 3.31
CA GLY A 146 7.69 12.57 3.87
C GLY A 146 6.32 12.07 3.42
N ILE A 147 5.30 12.45 4.17
CA ILE A 147 3.89 12.29 3.82
C ILE A 147 3.33 13.72 3.79
N ALA A 148 2.66 14.07 2.71
CA ALA A 148 1.95 15.34 2.57
C ALA A 148 0.44 15.06 2.59
N MET A 149 -0.34 16.05 3.03
CA MET A 149 -1.80 15.97 2.96
C MET A 149 -2.35 17.28 2.42
N GLU A 150 -3.47 17.21 1.69
CA GLU A 150 -4.15 18.36 1.11
C GLU A 150 -5.61 18.43 1.57
N PRO A 151 -6.09 19.58 2.10
CA PRO A 151 -5.29 20.78 2.36
C PRO A 151 -4.29 20.54 3.50
N ALA A 152 -3.12 21.17 3.46
CA ALA A 152 -2.11 21.04 4.53
C ALA A 152 -2.63 21.54 5.90
N GLU A 153 -3.58 22.46 5.89
CA GLU A 153 -4.28 22.97 7.05
C GLU A 153 -5.73 23.34 6.68
N ALA A 154 -6.66 23.18 7.62
CA ALA A 154 -8.03 23.64 7.47
C ALA A 154 -8.57 24.19 8.80
N VAL A 155 -9.28 25.32 8.73
CA VAL A 155 -9.99 25.90 9.88
C VAL A 155 -11.47 25.50 9.77
N ALA A 156 -12.01 24.93 10.84
CA ALA A 156 -13.37 24.39 10.89
C ALA A 156 -14.09 24.81 12.18
N THR A 157 -15.40 24.97 12.11
CA THR A 157 -16.27 25.19 13.26
C THR A 157 -16.93 23.89 13.72
N LYS A 158 -17.55 23.90 14.92
CA LYS A 158 -18.21 22.71 15.47
C LYS A 158 -19.33 22.24 14.55
N GLY A 159 -19.15 21.06 13.95
CA GLY A 159 -20.11 20.43 13.05
C GLY A 159 -19.62 20.34 11.59
N ASP A 160 -18.53 21.03 11.26
CA ASP A 160 -17.96 20.97 9.91
C ASP A 160 -17.26 19.62 9.66
N THR A 161 -17.37 19.12 8.44
CA THR A 161 -16.60 17.98 7.93
C THR A 161 -15.56 18.50 6.96
N VAL A 162 -14.29 18.25 7.25
CA VAL A 162 -13.17 18.56 6.36
C VAL A 162 -12.60 17.26 5.81
N THR A 163 -12.43 17.21 4.50
CA THR A 163 -11.81 16.07 3.82
C THR A 163 -10.35 16.38 3.52
N PHE A 164 -9.45 15.51 3.98
CA PHE A 164 -8.03 15.52 3.64
C PHE A 164 -7.75 14.41 2.63
N GLN A 165 -6.82 14.67 1.71
CA GLN A 165 -6.25 13.68 0.80
C GLN A 165 -4.78 13.50 1.16
N VAL A 166 -4.31 12.26 1.20
CA VAL A 166 -2.91 11.88 1.51
C VAL A 166 -2.28 11.26 0.27
#